data_AF-K1SK63-F1
#
_entry.id   AF-K1SK63-F1
#
_cell.length_a   1.000
_cell.length_b   1.000
_cell.length_c   1.000
_cell.angle_alpha   90.00
_cell.angle_beta   90.00
_cell.angle_gamma   90.00
#
_symmetry.space_group_name_H-M   'P 1'
#
loop_
_entity.id
_entity.type
_entity.pdbx_description
1 polymer ?
#
loop_
_entity_poly.entity_id
_entity_poly.type
_entity_poly.pdbx_seq_one_letter_code
_entity_poly.pdbx_strand_id
1 'polypeptide(L)'
;MYPIVKKEKLADKIYLMDVKAPRVAQYCEPGQFVIVKIDEQGERIPLTICDYNREAGTITIVFQTVGASTQRMVSLEQGDAFADFVGPLGCPSDLIDEDIEELKKKKIVFIAGGVGTAPVIADNAQGVVVQQSLLQAGLQGVGRRRLCIKAQRCAGSGYEN
;
A
#
# COMPACT_ATOMS: atom_id res chain seq x y z
N MET A 1 -15.67 14.15 3.44
CA MET A 1 -14.43 14.23 4.26
C MET A 1 -14.18 12.87 4.89
N TYR A 2 -12.92 12.45 4.93
CA TYR A 2 -12.50 11.11 5.33
C TYR A 2 -11.48 11.21 6.47
N PRO A 3 -11.89 10.98 7.73
CA PRO A 3 -11.07 11.28 8.89
C PRO A 3 -9.91 10.29 9.06
N ILE A 4 -8.78 10.81 9.50
CA ILE A 4 -7.59 10.07 9.89
C ILE A 4 -7.77 9.61 11.32
N VAL A 5 -7.88 8.30 11.52
CA VAL A 5 -8.10 7.71 12.85
C VAL A 5 -6.80 7.32 13.54
N LYS A 6 -5.71 7.16 12.78
CA LYS A 6 -4.37 6.89 13.29
C LYS A 6 -3.34 7.50 12.34
N LYS A 7 -2.24 8.00 12.90
CA LYS A 7 -1.04 8.39 12.16
C LYS A 7 0.20 7.90 12.90
N GLU A 8 1.16 7.37 12.15
CA GLU A 8 2.42 6.86 12.70
C GLU A 8 3.59 7.16 11.75
N LYS A 9 4.73 7.58 12.29
CA LYS A 9 5.97 7.72 11.52
C LYS A 9 6.75 6.41 11.60
N LEU A 10 6.82 5.67 10.50
CA LEU A 10 7.47 4.36 10.45
C LEU A 10 9.00 4.47 10.31
N ALA A 11 9.46 5.42 9.50
CA ALA A 11 10.88 5.67 9.25
C ALA A 11 11.10 7.12 8.83
N ASP A 12 12.35 7.51 8.51
CA ASP A 12 12.58 8.82 7.91
C ASP A 12 11.79 8.97 6.62
N LYS A 13 11.00 10.05 6.53
CA LYS A 13 10.11 10.36 5.41
C LYS A 13 8.98 9.36 5.12
N ILE A 14 8.79 8.30 5.92
CA ILE A 14 7.75 7.28 5.69
C ILE A 14 6.71 7.33 6.80
N TYR A 15 5.43 7.43 6.40
CA TYR A 15 4.31 7.60 7.30
C TYR A 15 3.19 6.62 6.97
N LEU A 16 2.54 6.14 8.01
CA LEU A 16 1.33 5.33 7.96
C LEU A 16 0.15 6.18 8.44
N MET A 17 -0.97 6.05 7.76
CA MET A 17 -2.25 6.61 8.19
C MET A 17 -3.36 5.59 8.04
N ASP A 18 -4.19 5.48 9.08
CA ASP A 18 -5.47 4.79 8.97
C ASP A 18 -6.56 5.82 8.72
N VAL A 19 -7.33 5.62 7.67
CA VAL A 19 -8.37 6.54 7.21
C VAL A 19 -9.71 5.84 7.26
N LYS A 20 -10.71 6.46 7.89
CA LYS A 20 -12.08 5.95 7.92
C LYS A 20 -12.72 6.14 6.55
N ALA A 21 -12.83 5.05 5.79
CA ALA A 21 -13.44 5.02 4.48
C ALA A 21 -14.27 3.73 4.32
N PRO A 22 -15.45 3.62 4.96
CA PRO A 22 -16.17 2.36 5.07
C PRO A 22 -16.52 1.71 3.73
N ARG A 23 -16.91 2.53 2.74
CA ARG A 23 -17.18 2.05 1.38
C ARG A 23 -15.95 1.46 0.72
N VAL A 24 -14.78 2.08 0.88
CA VAL A 24 -13.55 1.54 0.29
C VAL A 24 -13.14 0.27 1.03
N ALA A 25 -13.14 0.30 2.37
CA ALA A 25 -12.79 -0.84 3.21
C ALA A 25 -13.65 -2.08 2.96
N GLN A 26 -14.92 -1.89 2.60
CA GLN A 26 -15.82 -3.00 2.32
C GLN A 26 -15.48 -3.75 1.03
N TYR A 27 -15.03 -3.05 -0.01
CA TYR A 27 -14.91 -3.58 -1.37
C TYR A 27 -13.48 -3.62 -1.91
N CYS A 28 -12.49 -3.12 -1.16
CA CYS A 28 -11.11 -3.15 -1.62
C CYS A 28 -10.53 -4.57 -1.57
N GLU A 29 -9.70 -4.84 -2.56
CA GLU A 29 -8.95 -6.07 -2.71
C GLU A 29 -7.45 -5.80 -2.80
N PRO A 30 -6.59 -6.78 -2.46
CA PRO A 30 -5.15 -6.64 -2.56
C PRO A 30 -4.70 -6.21 -3.96
N GLY A 31 -3.72 -5.31 -4.02
CA GLY A 31 -3.20 -4.74 -5.27
C GLY A 31 -3.92 -3.48 -5.76
N GLN A 32 -5.06 -3.11 -5.15
CA GLN A 32 -5.77 -1.89 -5.48
C GLN A 32 -5.21 -0.65 -4.77
N PHE A 33 -5.61 0.52 -5.25
CA PHE A 33 -5.18 1.81 -4.72
C PHE A 33 -6.36 2.79 -4.61
N VAL A 34 -6.11 3.91 -3.94
CA VAL A 34 -7.05 5.02 -3.78
C VAL A 34 -6.44 6.30 -4.32
N ILE A 35 -7.26 7.24 -4.75
CA ILE A 35 -6.84 8.62 -5.04
C ILE A 35 -7.30 9.49 -3.88
N VAL A 36 -6.36 10.14 -3.21
CA VAL A 36 -6.63 11.04 -2.10
C VAL A 36 -6.40 12.49 -2.48
N LYS A 37 -7.14 13.40 -1.84
CA LYS A 37 -6.96 14.84 -1.95
C LYS A 37 -7.12 15.47 -0.57
N ILE A 38 -6.14 16.29 -0.16
CA ILE A 38 -6.11 16.89 1.19
C ILE A 38 -7.21 17.94 1.34
N ASP A 39 -7.31 18.87 0.39
CA ASP A 39 -8.23 20.00 0.39
C ASP A 39 -8.60 20.40 -1.05
N GLU A 40 -9.41 21.46 -1.22
CA GLU A 40 -9.88 21.91 -2.53
C GLU A 40 -8.75 22.27 -3.52
N GLN A 41 -7.62 22.76 -3.02
CA GLN A 41 -6.46 23.16 -3.83
C GLN A 41 -5.40 22.06 -3.90
N GLY A 42 -5.56 20.97 -3.15
CA GLY A 42 -4.65 19.85 -3.12
C GLY A 42 -4.63 19.06 -4.43
N GLU A 43 -3.48 18.47 -4.73
CA GLU A 43 -3.34 17.54 -5.85
C GLU A 43 -4.03 16.20 -5.54
N ARG A 44 -4.39 15.47 -6.61
CA ARG A 44 -4.90 14.10 -6.51
C ARG A 44 -3.72 13.13 -6.50
N ILE A 45 -3.51 12.44 -5.38
CA ILE A 45 -2.37 11.54 -5.20
C ILE A 45 -2.86 10.09 -5.16
N PRO A 46 -2.39 9.21 -6.06
CA PRO A 46 -2.68 7.79 -5.95
C PRO A 46 -1.83 7.17 -4.83
N LEU A 47 -2.46 6.44 -3.91
CA LEU A 47 -1.83 5.73 -2.80
C LEU A 47 -2.35 4.30 -2.73
N THR A 48 -1.44 3.34 -2.65
CA THR A 48 -1.79 1.91 -2.55
C THR A 48 -2.50 1.64 -1.23
N ILE A 49 -3.57 0.84 -1.30
CA ILE A 49 -4.22 0.28 -0.10
C ILE A 49 -3.23 -0.73 0.46
N CYS A 50 -2.68 -0.43 1.64
CA CYS A 50 -1.77 -1.35 2.29
C CYS A 50 -2.58 -2.37 3.07
N ASP A 51 -3.46 -1.94 3.96
CA ASP A 51 -4.30 -2.83 4.76
C ASP A 51 -5.72 -2.26 4.88
N TYR A 52 -6.66 -3.05 5.37
CA TYR A 52 -8.03 -2.62 5.61
C TYR A 52 -8.69 -3.41 6.75
N ASN A 53 -9.56 -2.74 7.48
CA ASN A 53 -10.42 -3.38 8.47
C ASN A 53 -11.89 -3.14 8.10
N ARG A 54 -12.59 -4.22 7.70
CA ARG A 54 -13.98 -4.16 7.25
C ARG A 54 -14.94 -3.77 8.39
N GLU A 55 -14.73 -4.26 9.60
CA GLU A 55 -15.57 -3.96 10.76
C GLU A 55 -15.39 -2.52 11.23
N ALA A 56 -14.13 -2.09 11.35
CA ALA A 56 -13.79 -0.72 11.71
C ALA A 56 -14.03 0.25 10.54
N GLY A 57 -14.21 -0.22 9.31
CA GLY A 57 -14.41 0.60 8.11
C GLY A 57 -13.22 1.51 7.80
N THR A 58 -12.00 1.03 8.04
CA THR A 58 -10.75 1.80 7.90
C THR A 58 -9.85 1.20 6.83
N ILE A 59 -9.12 2.06 6.15
CA ILE A 59 -8.06 1.71 5.20
C ILE A 59 -6.74 2.22 5.74
N THR A 60 -5.71 1.39 5.69
CA THR A 60 -4.33 1.79 5.98
C THR A 60 -3.61 2.15 4.69
N ILE A 61 -3.05 3.35 4.66
CA ILE A 61 -2.17 3.84 3.59
C ILE A 61 -0.78 4.09 4.15
N VAL A 62 0.25 3.78 3.36
CA VAL A 62 1.64 4.12 3.66
C VAL A 62 2.20 4.93 2.52
N PHE A 63 2.84 6.05 2.84
CA PHE A 63 3.41 6.95 1.85
C PHE A 63 4.77 7.49 2.28
N GLN A 64 5.56 7.91 1.29
CA GLN A 64 6.83 8.60 1.50
C GLN A 64 6.72 10.06 1.09
N THR A 65 7.36 10.95 1.84
CA THR A 65 7.46 12.36 1.46
C THR A 65 8.48 12.56 0.35
N VAL A 66 7.98 12.72 -0.87
CA VAL A 66 8.80 12.93 -2.08
C VAL A 66 8.53 14.26 -2.77
N GLY A 67 7.36 14.87 -2.56
CA GLY A 67 6.96 16.14 -3.19
C GLY A 67 6.06 17.01 -2.31
N ALA A 68 5.71 18.20 -2.80
CA ALA A 68 4.97 19.22 -2.06
C ALA A 68 3.65 18.70 -1.45
N SER A 69 2.88 17.95 -2.22
CA SER A 69 1.59 17.41 -1.76
C SER A 69 1.76 16.37 -0.66
N THR A 70 2.72 15.44 -0.79
CA THR A 70 3.04 14.48 0.28
C THR A 70 3.66 15.13 1.52
N GLN A 71 4.36 16.27 1.37
CA GLN A 71 4.85 17.05 2.50
C GLN A 71 3.69 17.71 3.26
N ARG A 72 2.70 18.26 2.55
CA ARG A 72 1.47 18.78 3.16
C ARG A 72 0.68 17.68 3.87
N MET A 73 0.65 16.46 3.34
CA MET A 73 0.01 15.33 4.02
C MET A 73 0.63 15.06 5.39
N VAL A 74 1.94 15.23 5.56
CA VAL A 74 2.60 15.04 6.86
C VAL A 74 2.12 16.02 7.93
N SER A 75 1.59 17.18 7.54
CA SER A 75 1.00 18.13 8.49
C SER A 75 -0.38 17.73 9.00
N LEU A 76 -1.05 16.76 8.36
CA LEU A 76 -2.33 16.23 8.85
C LEU A 76 -2.09 15.34 10.05
N GLU A 77 -2.85 15.53 11.12
CA GLU A 77 -2.80 14.73 12.34
C GLU A 77 -4.03 13.84 12.51
N GLN A 78 -4.00 12.97 13.52
CA GLN A 78 -5.20 12.22 13.90
C GLN A 78 -6.35 13.17 14.25
N GLY A 79 -7.53 12.90 13.70
CA GLY A 79 -8.71 13.77 13.82
C GLY A 79 -8.91 14.70 12.62
N ASP A 80 -7.86 15.00 11.86
CA ASP A 80 -7.99 15.68 10.57
C ASP A 80 -8.61 14.76 9.51
N ALA A 81 -8.90 15.30 8.34
CA ALA A 81 -9.55 14.54 7.28
C ALA A 81 -9.04 14.90 5.89
N PHE A 82 -9.04 13.90 5.00
CA PHE A 82 -8.94 14.14 3.56
C PHE A 82 -10.27 14.70 3.04
N ALA A 83 -10.20 15.69 2.14
CA ALA A 83 -11.39 16.19 1.45
C ALA A 83 -12.02 15.09 0.58
N ASP A 84 -11.20 14.48 -0.28
CA ASP A 84 -11.62 13.42 -1.20
C ASP A 84 -10.81 12.13 -0.98
N PHE A 85 -11.50 10.99 -1.09
CA PHE A 85 -10.91 9.65 -0.98
C PHE A 85 -11.66 8.72 -1.93
N VAL A 86 -11.10 8.54 -3.13
CA VAL A 86 -11.75 7.84 -4.25
C VAL A 86 -11.14 6.46 -4.42
N GLY A 87 -11.97 5.43 -4.33
CA GLY A 87 -11.58 4.05 -4.62
C GLY A 87 -12.61 3.02 -4.15
N PRO A 88 -12.25 1.74 -4.15
CA PRO A 88 -10.96 1.21 -4.62
C PRO A 88 -10.82 1.32 -6.15
N LEU A 89 -9.59 1.52 -6.64
CA LEU A 89 -9.25 1.63 -8.06
C LEU A 89 -8.14 0.63 -8.43
N GLY A 90 -8.03 0.33 -9.72
CA GLY A 90 -7.06 -0.63 -10.24
C GLY A 90 -7.59 -2.07 -10.27
N CYS A 91 -6.77 -2.97 -10.80
CA CYS A 91 -7.09 -4.39 -10.85
C CYS A 91 -6.63 -5.07 -9.55
N PRO A 92 -7.44 -5.94 -8.94
CA PRO A 92 -6.99 -6.84 -7.89
C PRO A 92 -5.82 -7.71 -8.33
N SER A 93 -5.08 -8.25 -7.36
CA SER A 93 -4.04 -9.26 -7.57
C SER A 93 -4.60 -10.50 -8.25
N ASP A 94 -3.83 -11.13 -9.15
CA ASP A 94 -4.22 -12.40 -9.80
C ASP A 94 -4.37 -13.58 -8.82
N LEU A 95 -3.96 -13.40 -7.55
CA LEU A 95 -4.03 -14.41 -6.49
C LEU A 95 -5.34 -14.36 -5.68
N ILE A 96 -6.23 -13.39 -5.93
CA ILE A 96 -7.47 -13.18 -5.15
C ILE A 96 -8.41 -14.39 -5.16
N ASP A 97 -8.57 -15.03 -6.31
CA ASP A 97 -9.53 -16.12 -6.48
C ASP A 97 -8.97 -17.49 -6.02
N GLU A 98 -7.71 -17.52 -5.58
CA GLU A 98 -7.09 -18.74 -5.10
C GLU A 98 -7.43 -19.02 -3.62
N ASP A 99 -7.62 -20.30 -3.31
CA ASP A 99 -7.82 -20.73 -1.92
C ASP A 99 -6.56 -20.48 -1.08
N ILE A 100 -6.76 -19.90 0.11
CA ILE A 100 -5.67 -19.52 1.02
C ILE A 100 -4.82 -20.73 1.44
N GLU A 101 -5.42 -21.90 1.66
CA GLU A 101 -4.67 -23.11 2.06
C GLU A 101 -3.85 -23.67 0.90
N GLU A 102 -4.27 -23.47 -0.35
CA GLU A 102 -3.48 -23.78 -1.53
C GLU A 102 -2.36 -22.75 -1.77
N LEU A 103 -2.64 -21.46 -1.61
CA LEU A 103 -1.64 -20.39 -1.70
C LEU A 103 -0.47 -20.61 -0.73
N LYS A 104 -0.75 -21.04 0.51
CA LYS A 104 0.26 -21.38 1.52
C LYS A 104 1.19 -22.52 1.10
N LYS A 105 0.71 -23.46 0.29
CA LYS A 105 1.51 -24.59 -0.22
C LYS A 105 2.40 -24.16 -1.39
N LYS A 106 2.05 -23.06 -2.07
CA LYS A 106 2.83 -22.52 -3.19
C LYS A 106 4.08 -21.81 -2.67
N LYS A 107 5.18 -21.96 -3.39
CA LYS A 107 6.42 -21.23 -3.13
C LYS A 107 6.39 -19.92 -3.91
N ILE A 108 5.81 -18.89 -3.31
CA ILE A 108 5.70 -17.55 -3.89
C ILE A 108 6.80 -16.66 -3.30
N VAL A 109 7.49 -15.91 -4.16
CA VAL A 109 8.52 -14.96 -3.73
C VAL A 109 8.05 -13.55 -4.08
N PHE A 110 7.84 -12.73 -3.06
CA PHE A 110 7.57 -11.31 -3.23
C PHE A 110 8.86 -10.50 -3.24
N ILE A 111 9.01 -9.61 -4.23
CA ILE A 111 10.14 -8.70 -4.34
C ILE A 111 9.61 -7.28 -4.21
N ALA A 112 10.00 -6.60 -3.14
CA ALA A 112 9.62 -5.23 -2.87
C ALA A 112 10.82 -4.41 -2.39
N GLY A 113 10.74 -3.09 -2.58
CA GLY A 113 11.75 -2.14 -2.13
C GLY A 113 11.14 -0.81 -1.74
N GLY A 114 11.73 -0.14 -0.74
CA GLY A 114 11.22 1.13 -0.20
C GLY A 114 9.78 1.00 0.29
N VAL A 115 8.96 2.03 0.04
CA VAL A 115 7.52 2.03 0.39
C VAL A 115 6.70 0.94 -0.31
N GLY A 116 7.18 0.38 -1.42
CA GLY A 116 6.54 -0.76 -2.09
C GLY A 116 6.47 -2.03 -1.23
N THR A 117 7.19 -2.06 -0.10
CA THR A 117 7.15 -3.16 0.87
C THR A 117 5.88 -3.15 1.71
N ALA A 118 5.30 -1.97 1.96
CA ALA A 118 4.12 -1.81 2.80
C ALA A 118 2.90 -2.63 2.30
N PRO A 119 2.49 -2.55 1.01
CA PRO A 119 1.36 -3.35 0.53
C PRO A 119 1.65 -4.85 0.47
N VAL A 120 2.93 -5.24 0.32
CA VAL A 120 3.31 -6.66 0.32
C VAL A 120 3.18 -7.28 1.71
N ILE A 121 3.56 -6.54 2.77
CA ILE A 121 3.50 -7.07 4.14
C ILE A 121 2.06 -7.35 4.57
N ALA A 122 1.13 -6.47 4.22
CA ALA A 122 -0.27 -6.62 4.61
C ALA A 122 -0.97 -7.82 3.96
N ASP A 123 -0.58 -8.17 2.72
CA ASP A 123 -1.07 -9.37 2.03
C ASP A 123 -0.67 -10.68 2.78
N ASN A 124 0.44 -10.66 3.53
CA ASN A 124 0.95 -11.85 4.24
C ASN A 124 0.23 -12.20 5.54
N ALA A 125 -0.71 -11.37 6.01
CA ALA A 125 -1.59 -11.78 7.11
C ALA A 125 -2.41 -13.04 6.75
N GLN A 126 -2.44 -13.43 5.47
CA GLN A 126 -3.07 -14.66 4.98
C GLN A 126 -2.11 -15.86 4.80
N GLY A 127 -0.82 -15.75 5.14
CA GLY A 127 0.06 -16.91 5.40
C GLY A 127 1.11 -17.30 4.33
N VAL A 128 1.53 -16.39 3.44
CA VAL A 128 2.60 -16.66 2.47
C VAL A 128 3.97 -16.23 3.01
N VAL A 129 5.01 -17.05 2.80
CA VAL A 129 6.37 -16.81 3.31
C VAL A 129 7.08 -15.75 2.46
N VAL A 130 7.29 -14.55 3.00
CA VAL A 130 8.17 -13.53 2.40
C VAL A 130 9.58 -13.67 2.97
N GLN A 131 10.55 -13.92 2.10
CA GLN A 131 11.96 -13.76 2.44
C GLN A 131 12.29 -12.26 2.41
N GLN A 132 12.14 -11.62 3.57
CA GLN A 132 12.40 -10.20 3.76
C GLN A 132 13.89 -9.89 3.60
N SER A 133 14.28 -9.26 2.50
CA SER A 133 15.54 -8.51 2.44
C SER A 133 15.27 -7.09 2.97
N LEU A 134 15.25 -6.93 4.29
CA LEU A 134 15.30 -5.63 4.96
C LEU A 134 16.71 -5.04 4.74
N LEU A 135 16.88 -4.29 3.66
CA LEU A 135 18.01 -3.40 3.43
C LEU A 135 17.37 -2.13 2.83
N GLN A 136 17.08 -1.03 3.53
CA GLN A 136 17.80 -0.37 4.61
C GLN A 136 16.81 0.35 5.55
N ALA A 137 16.68 -0.17 6.77
CA ALA A 137 16.38 0.59 7.99
C ALA A 137 16.78 -0.30 9.19
N GLY A 138 18.08 -0.51 9.39
CA GLY A 138 18.61 -0.92 10.70
C GLY A 138 18.32 -2.33 11.26
N LEU A 139 18.04 -3.36 10.46
CA LEU A 139 18.03 -4.76 10.95
C LEU A 139 19.14 -5.55 10.26
N GLN A 140 20.15 -5.97 11.04
CA GLN A 140 21.37 -6.63 10.56
C GLN A 140 21.16 -8.12 10.23
N GLY A 141 21.85 -8.59 9.18
CA GLY A 141 22.38 -9.96 9.13
C GLY A 141 21.97 -10.82 7.92
N VAL A 142 22.99 -11.38 7.24
CA VAL A 142 22.96 -12.52 6.29
C VAL A 142 22.87 -12.22 4.78
N GLY A 143 24.04 -12.16 4.13
CA GLY A 143 24.48 -13.23 3.22
C GLY A 143 23.80 -13.45 1.84
N ARG A 144 24.33 -12.78 0.81
CA ARG A 144 24.57 -13.24 -0.58
C ARG A 144 23.40 -13.81 -1.46
N ARG A 145 23.06 -12.97 -2.46
CA ARG A 145 22.99 -13.19 -3.93
C ARG A 145 21.67 -13.67 -4.62
N ARG A 146 21.29 -12.86 -5.64
CA ARG A 146 20.25 -12.95 -6.71
C ARG A 146 18.86 -12.46 -6.28
N LEU A 147 18.40 -11.22 -6.51
CA LEU A 147 18.34 -10.27 -7.65
C LEU A 147 17.19 -10.54 -8.66
N CYS A 148 16.07 -9.83 -8.43
CA CYS A 148 15.04 -9.23 -9.33
C CYS A 148 14.25 -10.17 -10.30
N ILE A 149 12.92 -10.13 -10.48
CA ILE A 149 12.03 -9.04 -11.01
C ILE A 149 10.52 -9.42 -10.83
N LYS A 150 9.65 -8.39 -10.67
CA LYS A 150 8.19 -8.24 -10.97
C LYS A 150 7.28 -9.49 -11.08
N ALA A 151 6.20 -9.53 -10.30
CA ALA A 151 4.87 -9.92 -10.80
C ALA A 151 4.11 -8.66 -11.22
N GLN A 152 4.56 -8.07 -12.33
CA GLN A 152 3.87 -7.01 -13.04
C GLN A 152 3.99 -7.44 -14.49
N ARG A 153 2.92 -8.01 -15.03
CA ARG A 153 2.77 -8.13 -16.48
C ARG A 153 2.98 -6.72 -17.00
N CYS A 154 4.07 -6.49 -17.73
CA CYS A 154 4.20 -5.28 -18.52
C CYS A 154 3.02 -5.31 -19.49
N ALA A 155 1.96 -4.55 -19.19
CA ALA A 155 1.04 -4.13 -20.22
C ALA A 155 1.91 -3.41 -21.24
N GLY A 156 2.10 -4.03 -22.41
CA GLY A 156 2.75 -3.38 -23.53
C GLY A 156 2.00 -2.09 -23.78
N SER A 157 2.66 -0.96 -23.56
CA SER A 157 2.22 0.29 -24.16
C SER A 157 2.38 0.10 -25.66
N GLY A 158 1.28 -0.25 -26.33
CA GLY A 158 1.12 -0.01 -27.75
C GLY A 158 1.21 1.50 -27.98
N TYR A 159 2.39 1.95 -28.41
CA TYR A 159 2.52 3.15 -29.22
C TYR A 159 2.84 2.63 -30.62
N GLU A 160 1.79 2.42 -31.41
CA GLU A 160 1.90 2.44 -32.86
C GLU A 160 2.07 3.90 -33.28
N ASN A 161 3.16 4.17 -33.98
CA ASN A 161 3.26 5.20 -35.01
C ASN A 161 4.04 4.57 -36.17
#